data_AF-A0A6J6D6B3-F1
#
_entry.id   AF-A0A6J6D6B3-F1
#
_cell.length_a   1.000
_cell.length_b   1.000
_cell.length_c   1.000
_cell.angle_alpha   90.00
_cell.angle_beta   90.00
_cell.angle_gamma   90.00
#
_symmetry.space_group_name_H-M   'P 1'
#
loop_
_entity.id
_entity.type
_entity.pdbx_description
1 polymer ?
#
loop_
_entity_poly.entity_id
_entity_poly.type
_entity_poly.pdbx_seq_one_letter_code
_entity_poly.pdbx_strand_id
1 'polypeptide(L)'
;MGADPTRHLKLGRGSISDVEWLVQLLQLRYGFHKPNLQTPHTLQALEQLEAAGLIDSLDAVVLKSAWQLSSSIRSAVMLSQNKRTDVLPTDRAQLEAVARLLSYPRGGAAALEQDYLSSTRRARAVFEKLFFD
;
A
#
# COMPACT_ATOMS: atom_id res chain seq x y z
N MET A 1 -5.62 -2.83 23.59
CA MET A 1 -4.26 -3.12 23.09
C MET A 1 -4.29 -2.98 21.58
N GLY A 2 -3.62 -1.95 21.05
CA GLY A 2 -3.59 -1.68 19.60
C GLY A 2 -2.65 -2.65 18.90
N ALA A 3 -2.97 -3.03 17.67
CA ALA A 3 -2.04 -3.77 16.82
C ALA A 3 -0.78 -2.94 16.54
N ASP A 4 0.35 -3.61 16.32
CA ASP A 4 1.60 -2.97 15.91
C ASP A 4 1.36 -2.14 14.63
N PRO A 5 1.60 -0.81 14.66
CA PRO A 5 1.38 0.07 13.51
C PRO A 5 2.17 -0.35 12.26
N THR A 6 3.34 -0.97 12.44
CA THR A 6 4.16 -1.44 11.32
C THR A 6 3.53 -2.62 10.58
N ARG A 7 2.64 -3.36 11.25
CA ARG A 7 1.89 -4.49 10.71
C ARG A 7 0.48 -4.12 10.23
N HIS A 8 0.07 -2.86 10.36
CA HIS A 8 -1.28 -2.44 10.01
C HIS A 8 -1.40 -2.18 8.50
N LEU A 9 -2.15 -3.04 7.80
CA LEU A 9 -2.29 -3.09 6.35
C LEU A 9 -3.02 -1.87 5.77
N LYS A 10 -3.93 -1.27 6.55
CA LYS A 10 -4.68 -0.07 6.15
C LYS A 10 -4.15 1.24 6.74
N LEU A 11 -4.09 1.33 8.06
CA LEU A 11 -3.74 2.52 8.84
C LEU A 11 -2.26 2.57 9.27
N GLY A 12 -1.44 1.66 8.76
CA GLY A 12 0.00 1.64 9.03
C GLY A 12 0.75 2.65 8.16
N ARG A 13 1.92 3.06 8.63
CA ARG A 13 2.78 4.00 7.88
C ARG A 13 3.19 3.38 6.54
N GLY A 14 2.98 4.12 5.46
CA GLY A 14 3.27 3.69 4.09
C GLY A 14 2.41 2.53 3.58
N SER A 15 1.30 2.20 4.25
CA SER A 15 0.31 1.23 3.74
C SER A 15 -0.86 1.95 3.05
N ILE A 16 -2.01 1.29 2.90
CA ILE A 16 -3.10 1.72 1.99
C ILE A 16 -3.50 3.18 2.21
N SER A 17 -3.78 3.58 3.46
CA SER A 17 -4.28 4.92 3.74
C SER A 17 -3.23 5.99 3.50
N ASP A 18 -1.95 5.79 3.83
CA ASP A 18 -0.91 6.78 3.53
C ASP A 18 -0.86 7.09 2.02
N VAL A 19 -0.94 6.06 1.16
CA VAL A 19 -0.94 6.24 -0.30
C VAL A 19 -2.22 6.95 -0.76
N GLU A 20 -3.40 6.54 -0.26
CA GLU A 20 -4.67 7.16 -0.60
C GLU A 20 -4.71 8.65 -0.25
N TRP A 21 -4.26 9.00 0.97
CA TRP A 21 -4.24 10.37 1.45
C TRP A 21 -3.29 11.25 0.65
N LEU A 22 -2.09 10.76 0.33
CA LEU A 22 -1.14 11.51 -0.49
C LEU A 22 -1.70 11.80 -1.89
N VAL A 23 -2.26 10.77 -2.53
CA VAL A 23 -2.88 10.93 -3.86
C VAL A 23 -4.03 11.93 -3.80
N GLN A 24 -4.90 11.83 -2.80
CA GLN A 24 -6.01 12.77 -2.61
C GLN A 24 -5.55 14.20 -2.35
N LEU A 25 -4.49 14.39 -1.56
CA LEU A 25 -3.88 15.70 -1.35
C LEU A 25 -3.38 16.31 -2.66
N LEU A 26 -2.71 15.52 -3.49
CA LEU A 26 -2.22 15.98 -4.80
C LEU A 26 -3.38 16.25 -5.78
N GLN A 27 -4.45 15.46 -5.73
CA GLN A 27 -5.69 15.75 -6.47
C GLN A 27 -6.32 17.07 -6.03
N LEU A 28 -6.34 17.39 -4.73
CA LEU A 28 -6.84 18.68 -4.25
C LEU A 28 -5.94 19.85 -4.69
N ARG A 29 -4.62 19.63 -4.73
CA ARG A 29 -3.64 20.65 -5.15
C ARG A 29 -3.71 20.96 -6.64
N TYR A 30 -3.88 19.94 -7.49
CA TYR A 30 -3.73 20.09 -8.95
C TYR A 30 -5.02 19.82 -9.75
N GLY A 31 -6.04 19.20 -9.15
CA GLY A 31 -7.22 18.70 -9.86
C GLY A 31 -8.10 19.77 -10.49
N PHE A 32 -8.01 21.02 -10.03
CA PHE A 32 -8.69 22.14 -10.69
C PHE A 32 -8.13 22.39 -12.10
N HIS A 33 -6.81 22.34 -12.27
CA HIS A 33 -6.14 22.59 -13.55
C HIS A 33 -5.93 21.31 -14.39
N LYS A 34 -6.06 20.14 -13.77
CA LYS A 34 -5.84 18.82 -14.37
C LYS A 34 -7.09 17.94 -14.18
N PRO A 35 -8.13 18.07 -15.02
CA PRO A 35 -9.40 17.35 -14.84
C PRO A 35 -9.27 15.83 -14.84
N ASN A 36 -8.25 15.27 -15.48
CA ASN A 36 -7.91 13.84 -15.44
C ASN A 36 -7.58 13.33 -14.03
N LEU A 37 -7.20 14.23 -13.10
CA LEU A 37 -7.01 13.89 -11.69
C LEU A 37 -8.33 13.77 -10.92
N GLN A 38 -9.48 14.14 -11.46
CA GLN A 38 -10.77 14.08 -10.76
C GLN A 38 -11.40 12.67 -10.84
N THR A 39 -10.61 11.63 -10.56
CA THR A 39 -11.05 10.24 -10.49
C THR A 39 -11.11 9.76 -9.03
N PRO A 40 -12.11 8.96 -8.64
CA PRO A 40 -12.14 8.34 -7.31
C PRO A 40 -11.15 7.17 -7.17
N HIS A 41 -10.51 6.73 -8.27
CA HIS A 41 -9.63 5.57 -8.27
C HIS A 41 -8.17 5.95 -7.97
N THR A 42 -7.67 5.57 -6.79
CA THR A 42 -6.32 5.93 -6.30
C THR A 42 -5.21 5.59 -7.28
N LEU A 43 -5.19 4.36 -7.83
CA LEU A 43 -4.13 3.97 -8.76
C LEU A 43 -4.21 4.70 -10.10
N GLN A 44 -5.43 4.98 -10.58
CA GLN A 44 -5.61 5.78 -11.79
C GLN A 44 -5.12 7.22 -11.56
N ALA A 45 -5.48 7.83 -10.43
CA ALA A 45 -5.00 9.15 -10.07
C ALA A 45 -3.46 9.18 -9.95
N LEU A 46 -2.84 8.16 -9.36
CA LEU A 46 -1.39 8.03 -9.27
C LEU A 46 -0.73 7.96 -10.66
N GLU A 47 -1.28 7.18 -11.58
CA GLU A 47 -0.81 7.12 -12.99
C GLU A 47 -0.96 8.46 -13.70
N GLN A 48 -2.04 9.20 -13.45
CA GLN A 48 -2.23 10.54 -14.03
C GLN A 48 -1.29 11.59 -13.41
N LEU A 49 -0.95 11.47 -12.12
CA LEU A 49 0.06 12.32 -11.47
C LEU A 49 1.44 12.10 -12.09
N GLU A 50 1.82 10.84 -12.30
CA GLU A 50 3.07 10.47 -12.98
C GLU A 50 3.10 11.00 -14.42
N ALA A 51 2.05 10.73 -15.21
CA ALA A 51 1.97 11.16 -16.61
C ALA A 51 1.99 12.69 -16.78
N ALA A 52 1.52 13.43 -15.77
CA ALA A 52 1.56 14.89 -15.74
C ALA A 52 2.91 15.46 -15.25
N GLY A 53 3.87 14.61 -14.86
CA GLY A 53 5.15 15.01 -14.30
C GLY A 53 5.05 15.63 -12.91
N LEU A 54 3.98 15.36 -12.17
CA LEU A 54 3.75 15.90 -10.82
C LEU A 54 4.40 15.05 -9.72
N ILE A 55 4.76 13.82 -10.05
CA ILE A 55 5.55 12.90 -9.21
C ILE A 55 6.55 12.15 -10.10
N ASP A 56 7.69 11.76 -9.54
CA ASP A 56 8.68 10.95 -10.23
C ASP A 56 8.15 9.52 -10.51
N SER A 57 8.51 8.93 -11.65
CA SER A 57 8.11 7.55 -12.00
C SER A 57 8.51 6.51 -10.96
N LEU A 58 9.70 6.67 -10.35
CA LEU A 58 10.16 5.75 -9.31
C LEU A 58 9.28 5.84 -8.05
N ASP A 59 8.90 7.05 -7.66
CA ASP A 59 8.02 7.29 -6.51
C ASP A 59 6.62 6.71 -6.76
N ALA A 60 6.09 6.91 -7.98
CA ALA A 60 4.82 6.31 -8.40
C ALA A 60 4.84 4.78 -8.31
N VAL A 61 5.91 4.14 -8.80
CA VAL A 61 6.09 2.67 -8.71
C VAL A 61 6.14 2.19 -7.27
N VAL A 62 6.85 2.90 -6.39
CA VAL A 62 6.94 2.56 -4.96
C VAL A 62 5.57 2.64 -4.27
N LEU A 63 4.83 3.73 -4.47
CA LEU A 63 3.50 3.92 -3.89
C LEU A 63 2.50 2.88 -4.41
N LYS A 64 2.49 2.64 -5.73
CA LYS A 64 1.63 1.64 -6.38
C LYS A 64 1.89 0.25 -5.82
N SER A 65 3.15 -0.15 -5.71
CA SER A 65 3.55 -1.47 -5.21
C SER A 65 3.10 -1.67 -3.76
N ALA A 66 3.30 -0.67 -2.90
CA ALA A 66 2.89 -0.75 -1.50
C ALA A 66 1.37 -0.82 -1.33
N TRP A 67 0.61 -0.02 -2.07
CA TRP A 67 -0.86 -0.05 -2.05
C TRP A 67 -1.40 -1.40 -2.53
N GLN A 68 -0.86 -1.93 -3.63
CA GLN A 68 -1.26 -3.23 -4.20
C GLN A 68 -0.92 -4.39 -3.26
N LEU A 69 0.31 -4.45 -2.74
CA LEU A 69 0.72 -5.52 -1.83
C LEU A 69 -0.11 -5.51 -0.54
N SER A 70 -0.29 -4.33 0.07
CA SER A 70 -1.10 -4.19 1.29
C SER A 70 -2.56 -4.62 1.07
N SER A 71 -3.14 -4.23 -0.07
CA SER A 71 -4.52 -4.60 -0.44
C SER A 71 -4.66 -6.10 -0.73
N SER A 72 -3.67 -6.70 -1.40
CA SER A 72 -3.65 -8.14 -1.67
C SER A 72 -3.49 -8.95 -0.39
N ILE A 73 -2.58 -8.55 0.51
CA ILE A 73 -2.42 -9.20 1.83
C ILE A 73 -3.72 -9.11 2.62
N ARG A 74 -4.34 -7.93 2.71
CA ARG A 74 -5.60 -7.74 3.42
C ARG A 74 -6.71 -8.67 2.90
N SER A 75 -6.80 -8.81 1.58
CA SER A 75 -7.76 -9.71 0.93
C SER A 75 -7.44 -11.18 1.22
N ALA A 76 -6.18 -11.59 1.14
CA ALA A 76 -5.73 -12.95 1.45
C ALA A 76 -5.91 -13.32 2.92
N VAL A 77 -5.71 -12.37 3.84
CA VAL A 77 -6.00 -12.56 5.28
C VAL A 77 -7.50 -12.78 5.50
N MET A 78 -8.36 -11.99 4.86
CA MET A 78 -9.81 -12.20 4.93
C MET A 78 -10.21 -13.60 4.44
N LEU A 79 -9.68 -14.03 3.29
CA LEU A 79 -9.98 -15.34 2.70
C LEU A 79 -9.47 -16.51 3.54
N SER A 80 -8.26 -16.43 4.08
CA SER A 80 -7.66 -17.51 4.88
C SER A 80 -8.27 -17.65 6.28
N GLN A 81 -8.72 -16.55 6.89
CA GLN A 81 -9.19 -16.54 8.28
C GLN A 81 -10.71 -16.42 8.43
N ASN A 82 -11.43 -16.21 7.32
CA ASN A 82 -12.85 -15.87 7.32
C ASN A 82 -13.21 -14.72 8.29
N LYS A 83 -12.28 -13.78 8.46
CA LYS A 83 -12.37 -12.66 9.40
C LYS A 83 -11.79 -11.41 8.77
N ARG A 84 -12.51 -10.29 8.89
CA ARG A 84 -11.96 -8.98 8.51
C ARG A 84 -10.98 -8.51 9.58
N THR A 85 -9.73 -8.35 9.18
CA THR A 85 -8.67 -7.73 9.99
C THR A 85 -7.74 -6.94 9.07
N ASP A 86 -7.24 -5.82 9.57
CA ASP A 86 -6.32 -4.95 8.84
C ASP A 86 -4.88 -5.11 9.37
N VAL A 87 -4.55 -6.28 9.92
CA VAL A 87 -3.25 -6.56 10.56
C VAL A 87 -2.59 -7.76 9.90
N LEU A 88 -1.32 -7.64 9.54
CA LEU A 88 -0.50 -8.75 9.05
C LEU A 88 -0.38 -9.81 10.16
N PRO A 89 -0.75 -11.08 9.91
CA PRO A 89 -0.68 -12.14 10.91
C PRO A 89 0.73 -12.29 11.50
N THR A 90 0.82 -12.48 12.82
CA THR A 90 2.07 -12.82 13.51
C THR A 90 2.26 -14.33 13.64
N ASP A 91 1.16 -15.09 13.63
CA ASP A 91 1.22 -16.55 13.60
C ASP A 91 1.80 -17.05 12.27
N ARG A 92 2.80 -17.93 12.37
CA ARG A 92 3.56 -18.41 11.22
C ARG A 92 2.69 -19.22 10.26
N ALA A 93 1.76 -20.02 10.77
CA ALA A 93 0.90 -20.85 9.93
C ALA A 93 -0.12 -19.99 9.17
N GLN A 94 -0.70 -18.99 9.82
CA GLN A 94 -1.58 -18.01 9.17
C GLN A 94 -0.83 -17.22 8.09
N LEU A 95 0.38 -16.75 8.40
CA LEU A 95 1.19 -16.00 7.44
C LEU A 95 1.58 -16.86 6.22
N GLU A 96 1.84 -18.16 6.42
CA GLU A 96 2.10 -19.11 5.34
C GLU A 96 0.86 -19.33 4.46
N ALA A 97 -0.34 -19.41 5.05
CA ALA A 97 -1.57 -19.50 4.29
C ALA A 97 -1.80 -18.25 3.41
N VAL A 98 -1.52 -17.06 3.94
CA VAL A 98 -1.58 -15.79 3.19
C VAL A 98 -0.53 -15.79 2.06
N ALA A 99 0.71 -16.17 2.34
CA ALA A 99 1.78 -16.23 1.35
C ALA A 99 1.41 -17.17 0.19
N ARG A 100 0.84 -18.33 0.48
CA ARG A 100 0.36 -19.29 -0.52
C ARG A 100 -0.76 -18.73 -1.39
N LEU A 101 -1.73 -18.00 -0.80
CA LEU A 101 -2.79 -17.32 -1.56
C LEU A 101 -2.23 -16.23 -2.49
N LEU A 102 -1.11 -15.61 -2.11
CA LEU A 102 -0.40 -14.63 -2.91
C LEU A 102 0.65 -15.26 -3.85
N SER A 103 0.58 -16.57 -4.07
CA SER A 103 1.47 -17.32 -4.96
C SER A 103 2.96 -17.32 -4.59
N TYR A 104 3.28 -17.08 -3.31
CA TYR A 104 4.64 -17.31 -2.82
C TYR A 104 4.93 -18.82 -2.78
N PRO A 105 6.21 -19.23 -2.99
CA PRO A 105 6.62 -20.62 -2.80
C PRO A 105 6.33 -21.14 -1.39
N ARG A 106 6.34 -22.46 -1.22
CA ARG A 106 6.24 -23.08 0.11
C ARG A 106 7.38 -22.59 1.01
N GLY A 107 7.05 -22.21 2.24
CA GLY A 107 7.97 -21.54 3.18
C GLY A 107 8.07 -20.03 2.97
N GLY A 108 7.23 -19.46 2.11
CA GLY A 108 7.26 -18.06 1.67
C GLY A 108 6.80 -17.05 2.71
N ALA A 109 6.30 -17.46 3.88
CA ALA A 109 5.82 -16.53 4.91
C ALA A 109 6.86 -15.47 5.33
N ALA A 110 8.15 -15.83 5.42
CA ALA A 110 9.19 -14.86 5.82
C ALA A 110 9.46 -13.85 4.71
N ALA A 111 9.46 -14.31 3.45
CA ALA A 111 9.61 -13.44 2.30
C ALA A 111 8.44 -12.46 2.20
N LEU A 112 7.19 -12.94 2.34
CA LEU A 112 6.01 -12.07 2.34
C LEU A 112 6.09 -10.97 3.39
N GLU A 113 6.45 -11.32 4.62
CA GLU A 113 6.59 -10.36 5.72
C GLU A 113 7.70 -9.34 5.45
N GLN A 114 8.86 -9.78 4.97
CA GLN A 114 9.95 -8.89 4.58
C GLN A 114 9.53 -7.95 3.43
N ASP A 115 8.85 -8.47 2.42
CA ASP A 115 8.37 -7.69 1.27
C ASP A 115 7.37 -6.63 1.71
N TYR A 116 6.43 -6.99 2.59
CA TYR A 116 5.50 -6.04 3.17
C TYR A 116 6.21 -4.94 3.97
N LEU A 117 7.07 -5.31 4.93
CA LEU A 117 7.77 -4.34 5.80
C LEU A 117 8.77 -3.46 5.03
N SER A 118 9.37 -3.97 3.96
CA SER A 118 10.25 -3.18 3.09
C SER A 118 9.47 -2.26 2.15
N SER A 119 8.34 -2.72 1.62
CA SER A 119 7.49 -1.93 0.73
C SER A 119 6.86 -0.74 1.45
N THR A 120 6.30 -0.94 2.64
CA THR A 120 5.67 0.14 3.42
C THR A 120 6.68 1.16 3.91
N ARG A 121 7.89 0.73 4.29
CA ARG A 121 8.99 1.65 4.66
C ARG A 121 9.40 2.55 3.49
N ARG A 122 9.54 1.99 2.28
CA ARG A 122 9.86 2.77 1.07
C ARG A 122 8.74 3.73 0.70
N ALA A 123 7.49 3.26 0.71
CA ALA A 123 6.33 4.11 0.47
C ALA A 123 6.21 5.24 1.50
N ARG A 124 6.58 4.99 2.75
CA ARG A 124 6.60 6.04 3.78
C ARG A 124 7.66 7.11 3.51
N ALA A 125 8.84 6.72 3.03
CA ALA A 125 9.88 7.68 2.64
C ALA A 125 9.42 8.56 1.46
N VAL A 126 8.77 7.96 0.45
CA VAL A 126 8.19 8.70 -0.68
C VAL A 126 7.05 9.61 -0.22
N PHE A 127 6.19 9.13 0.68
CA PHE A 127 5.15 9.97 1.28
C PHE A 127 5.75 11.20 1.96
N GLU A 128 6.77 11.02 2.80
CA GLU A 128 7.37 12.13 3.54
C GLU A 128 8.04 13.13 2.59
N LYS A 129 8.73 12.66 1.53
CA LYS A 129 9.26 13.51 0.46
C LYS A 129 8.14 14.37 -0.15
N LEU A 130 7.13 13.74 -0.76
CA LEU A 130 6.09 14.43 -1.53
C LEU A 130 5.10 15.24 -0.68
N PHE A 131 4.98 14.95 0.61
CA PHE A 131 4.09 15.68 1.51
C PHE A 131 4.70 17.00 1.98
N PHE A 132 6.03 17.05 2.15
CA PHE A 132 6.76 18.24 2.61
C PHE A 132 7.39 19.06 1.48
N ASP A 133 7.33 18.56 0.25
CA ASP A 133 7.60 19.33 -0.98
C ASP A 133 6.48 20.35 -1.29
#